data_AF-A0A1Q7B9V5-F1
#
_entry.id   AF-A0A1Q7B9V5-F1
#
_cell.length_a   1.000
_cell.length_b   1.000
_cell.length_c   1.000
_cell.angle_alpha   90.00
_cell.angle_beta   90.00
_cell.angle_gamma   90.00
#
_symmetry.space_group_name_H-M   'P 1'
#
loop_
_entity.id
_entity.type
_entity.pdbx_description
1 polymer ?
#
loop_
_entity_poly.entity_id
_entity_poly.type
_entity_poly.pdbx_seq_one_letter_code
_entity_poly.pdbx_strand_id
1 'polypeptide(L)'
;MDDEKPRRGRGRPNRAEATAKAMAALAAAGIDVTDIDPRLILQAIACDASAPASARVSAARALLTDQIDREIREANNKATDIW
;
A
#
# COMPACT_ATOMS: atom_id res chain seq x y z
N MET A 1 -25.30 -7.56 -33.62
CA MET A 1 -24.05 -7.26 -32.90
C MET A 1 -24.45 -6.33 -31.78
N ASP A 2 -24.85 -6.89 -30.65
CA ASP A 2 -25.28 -6.11 -29.50
C ASP A 2 -24.03 -5.66 -28.74
N ASP A 3 -23.64 -4.40 -28.95
CA ASP A 3 -22.60 -3.74 -28.17
C ASP A 3 -23.14 -3.47 -26.76
N GLU A 4 -22.90 -4.41 -25.85
CA GLU A 4 -23.26 -4.25 -24.44
C GLU A 4 -22.45 -3.13 -23.79
N LYS A 5 -23.08 -1.95 -23.67
CA LYS A 5 -22.52 -0.78 -22.99
C LYS A 5 -22.25 -1.15 -21.53
N PRO A 6 -21.01 -1.00 -21.01
CA PRO A 6 -20.69 -1.43 -19.65
C PRO A 6 -21.51 -0.61 -18.64
N ARG A 7 -22.39 -1.29 -17.92
CA ARG A 7 -23.18 -0.73 -16.82
C ARG A 7 -22.21 -0.32 -15.71
N ARG A 8 -21.81 0.95 -15.66
CA ARG A 8 -21.09 1.52 -14.51
C ARG A 8 -21.96 1.33 -13.27
N GLY A 9 -21.63 0.34 -12.45
CA GLY A 9 -22.31 0.08 -11.19
C GLY A 9 -22.23 1.32 -10.31
N ARG A 10 -23.38 1.93 -10.01
CA ARG A 10 -23.47 2.93 -8.95
C ARG A 10 -23.24 2.21 -7.62
N GLY A 11 -22.04 2.32 -7.07
CA GLY A 11 -21.64 1.65 -5.83
C GLY A 11 -20.29 2.16 -5.32
N ARG A 12 -19.97 1.85 -4.05
CA ARG A 12 -18.69 2.16 -3.41
C ARG A 12 -17.54 1.80 -4.35
N PRO A 13 -16.51 2.66 -4.51
CA PRO A 13 -15.39 2.38 -5.39
C PRO A 13 -14.79 1.01 -5.10
N ASN A 14 -14.46 0.27 -6.15
CA ASN A 14 -13.66 -0.94 -5.97
C ASN A 14 -12.24 -0.54 -5.51
N ARG A 15 -11.45 -1.51 -5.04
CA ARG A 15 -10.11 -1.22 -4.50
C ARG A 15 -9.20 -0.57 -5.53
N ALA A 16 -9.28 -1.01 -6.79
CA ALA A 16 -8.46 -0.45 -7.87
C ALA A 16 -8.85 1.00 -8.20
N GLU A 17 -10.13 1.31 -8.22
CA GLU A 17 -10.67 2.67 -8.42
C GLU A 17 -10.27 3.60 -7.28
N ALA A 18 -10.33 3.12 -6.04
CA ALA A 18 -9.89 3.89 -4.87
C ALA A 18 -8.39 4.22 -4.96
N THR A 19 -7.56 3.24 -5.31
CA THR A 19 -6.12 3.44 -5.51
C THR A 19 -5.85 4.41 -6.66
N ALA A 20 -6.50 4.23 -7.81
CA ALA A 20 -6.34 5.12 -8.96
C ALA A 20 -6.71 6.58 -8.61
N LYS A 21 -7.80 6.76 -7.85
CA LYS A 21 -8.21 8.08 -7.36
C LYS A 21 -7.17 8.71 -6.41
N ALA A 22 -6.58 7.92 -5.52
CA ALA A 22 -5.53 8.39 -4.62
C ALA A 22 -4.27 8.80 -5.38
N MET A 23 -3.81 7.98 -6.34
CA MET A 23 -2.64 8.30 -7.17
C MET A 23 -2.87 9.56 -8.00
N ALA A 24 -4.07 9.73 -8.59
CA ALA A 24 -4.42 10.94 -9.32
C ALA A 24 -4.40 12.19 -8.43
N ALA A 25 -4.85 12.08 -7.17
CA ALA A 25 -4.80 13.18 -6.21
C ALA A 25 -3.37 13.56 -5.83
N LEU A 26 -2.49 12.57 -5.62
CA LEU A 26 -1.07 12.79 -5.33
C LEU A 26 -0.36 13.47 -6.52
N ALA A 27 -0.60 12.98 -7.73
CA ALA A 27 -0.06 13.59 -8.95
C ALA A 27 -0.55 15.03 -9.15
N ALA A 28 -1.82 15.32 -8.90
CA ALA A 28 -2.37 16.67 -8.97
C ALA A 28 -1.76 17.61 -7.91
N ALA A 29 -1.32 17.08 -6.77
CA ALA A 29 -0.58 17.80 -5.75
C ALA A 29 0.92 17.94 -6.05
N GLY A 30 1.41 17.40 -7.18
CA GLY A 30 2.83 17.40 -7.54
C GLY A 30 3.69 16.49 -6.67
N ILE A 31 3.07 15.51 -5.99
CA ILE A 31 3.78 14.56 -5.12
C ILE A 31 4.25 13.39 -5.97
N ASP A 32 5.57 13.20 -6.06
CA ASP A 32 6.16 12.01 -6.66
C ASP A 32 6.16 10.86 -5.65
N VAL A 33 5.52 9.75 -6.02
CA VAL A 33 5.37 8.57 -5.18
C VAL A 33 6.63 7.71 -5.19
N THR A 34 7.50 7.83 -6.20
CA THR A 34 8.74 7.05 -6.26
C THR A 34 9.80 7.55 -5.29
N ASP A 35 9.73 8.82 -4.90
CA ASP A 35 10.64 9.44 -3.93
C ASP A 35 10.17 9.25 -2.48
N ILE A 36 8.98 8.68 -2.28
CA ILE A 36 8.42 8.45 -0.96
C ILE A 36 8.84 7.07 -0.46
N ASP A 37 9.49 7.01 0.72
CA ASP A 37 9.63 5.77 1.46
C ASP A 37 8.33 5.48 2.26
N PRO A 38 7.54 4.47 1.85
CA PRO A 38 6.28 4.16 2.53
C PRO A 38 6.50 3.68 3.97
N ARG A 39 7.68 3.14 4.28
CA ARG A 39 8.01 2.59 5.61
C ARG A 39 8.09 3.71 6.64
N LEU A 40 8.71 4.84 6.26
CA LEU A 40 8.80 6.01 7.11
C LEU A 40 7.42 6.57 7.44
N ILE A 41 6.51 6.60 6.45
CA ILE A 41 5.12 7.04 6.66
C ILE A 41 4.41 6.11 7.64
N LEU A 42 4.53 4.79 7.44
CA LEU A 42 3.88 3.81 8.33
C LEU A 42 4.45 3.87 9.76
N GLN A 43 5.76 4.10 9.91
CA GLN A 43 6.38 4.28 11.22
C GLN A 43 5.87 5.55 11.90
N ALA A 44 5.81 6.67 11.17
CA ALA A 44 5.27 7.92 11.69
C ALA A 44 3.82 7.75 12.16
N ILE A 45 2.98 7.08 11.37
CA ILE A 45 1.58 6.77 11.76
C ILE A 45 1.55 5.87 12.99
N ALA A 46 2.34 4.80 13.03
CA ALA A 46 2.34 3.86 14.16
C ALA A 46 2.71 4.54 15.48
N CYS A 47 3.62 5.51 15.46
CA CYS A 47 4.08 6.26 16.62
C CYS A 47 3.23 7.49 16.97
N ASP A 48 2.35 7.95 16.08
CA ASP A 48 1.55 9.16 16.29
C ASP A 48 0.34 8.91 17.20
N ALA A 49 0.44 9.32 18.46
CA ALA A 49 -0.63 9.18 19.45
C ALA A 49 -1.93 9.91 19.07
N SER A 50 -1.86 10.94 18.22
CA SER A 50 -3.03 11.68 17.73
C SER A 50 -3.78 10.95 16.62
N ALA A 51 -3.14 9.97 15.96
CA ALA A 51 -3.77 9.15 14.94
C ALA A 51 -4.79 8.16 15.56
N PRO A 52 -5.88 7.84 14.84
CA PRO A 52 -6.85 6.83 15.28
C PRO A 52 -6.17 5.50 15.63
N ALA A 53 -6.58 4.87 16.74
CA ALA A 53 -5.96 3.64 17.23
C ALA A 53 -5.94 2.53 16.16
N SER A 54 -6.99 2.42 15.34
CA SER A 54 -7.05 1.48 14.22
C SER A 54 -5.98 1.75 13.17
N ALA A 55 -5.74 3.01 12.82
CA ALA A 55 -4.72 3.39 11.84
C ALA A 55 -3.31 3.01 12.35
N ARG A 56 -3.03 3.29 13.62
CA ARG A 56 -1.76 2.89 14.26
C ARG A 56 -1.53 1.39 14.22
N VAL A 57 -2.54 0.62 14.64
CA VAL A 57 -2.48 -0.85 14.66
C VAL A 57 -2.31 -1.41 13.25
N SER A 58 -3.04 -0.88 12.27
CA SER A 58 -2.90 -1.27 10.87
C SER A 58 -1.50 -0.98 10.33
N ALA A 59 -0.93 0.19 10.64
CA ALA A 59 0.42 0.55 10.22
C ALA A 59 1.49 -0.34 10.87
N ALA A 60 1.39 -0.58 12.18
CA ALA A 60 2.29 -1.48 12.90
C ALA A 60 2.23 -2.92 12.34
N ARG A 61 1.03 -3.43 12.05
CA ARG A 61 0.87 -4.75 11.41
C ARG A 61 1.53 -4.80 10.04
N ALA A 62 1.33 -3.78 9.20
CA ALA A 62 1.94 -3.74 7.88
C ALA A 62 3.47 -3.76 7.94
N LEU A 63 4.07 -3.02 8.88
CA LEU A 63 5.53 -3.03 9.09
C LEU A 63 6.05 -4.40 9.54
N LEU A 64 5.35 -5.08 10.43
CA LEU A 64 5.73 -6.43 10.89
C LEU A 64 5.62 -7.46 9.76
N THR A 65 4.55 -7.44 8.98
CA THR A 65 4.39 -8.34 7.82
C THR A 65 5.52 -8.13 6.81
N ASP A 66 5.84 -6.89 6.46
CA ASP A 66 6.91 -6.59 5.52
C ASP A 66 8.31 -6.94 6.06
N GLN A 67 8.53 -6.87 7.37
CA GLN A 67 9.76 -7.37 8.00
C GLN A 67 9.91 -8.88 7.80
N ILE A 68 8.86 -9.64 8.09
CA ILE A 68 8.83 -11.10 7.91
C ILE A 68 9.09 -11.45 6.44
N ASP A 69 8.41 -10.78 5.50
CA ASP A 69 8.58 -11.04 4.06
C ASP A 69 10.02 -10.81 3.58
N ARG A 70 10.71 -9.82 4.15
CA ARG A 70 12.12 -9.55 3.83
C ARG A 70 13.05 -10.59 4.41
N GLU A 71 12.84 -11.02 5.66
CA GLU A 71 13.60 -12.11 6.27
C GLU A 71 13.46 -13.41 5.49
N ILE A 72 12.25 -13.74 5.03
CA ILE A 72 12.00 -14.90 4.16
C ILE A 72 12.76 -14.75 2.85
N ARG A 73 12.71 -13.58 2.21
CA ARG A 73 13.44 -13.31 0.96
C ARG A 73 14.95 -13.45 1.14
N GLU A 74 15.50 -12.92 2.22
CA GLU A 74 16.93 -13.02 2.53
C GLU A 74 17.36 -14.46 2.81
N ALA A 75 16.54 -15.23 3.54
CA ALA A 75 16.78 -16.64 3.78
C ALA A 75 16.80 -17.45 2.47
N ASN A 76 15.86 -17.16 1.57
CA ASN A 76 15.81 -17.80 0.24
C ASN A 76 17.04 -17.44 -0.60
N ASN A 77 17.45 -16.18 -0.63
CA ASN A 77 18.64 -15.76 -1.37
C ASN A 77 19.90 -16.48 -0.87
N LYS A 78 20.11 -16.53 0.45
CA LYS A 78 21.23 -17.26 1.05
C LYS A 78 21.21 -18.75 0.73
N ALA A 79 20.04 -19.38 0.71
CA ALA A 79 19.90 -20.79 0.33
C ALA A 79 20.27 -21.01 -1.15
N THR A 80 20.05 -20.01 -2.01
CA THR A 80 20.39 -20.08 -3.44
C THR A 80 21.89 -19.92 -3.67
N ASP A 81 22.58 -19.09 -2.89
CA ASP A 81 24.04 -18.85 -3.00
C ASP A 81 24.91 -20.04 -2.51
N ILE A 82 24.30 -21.04 -1.86
CA ILE A 82 24.99 -22.21 -1.30
C ILE A 82 25.04 -23.39 -2.29
N TRP A 83 24.33 -23.31 -3.44
CA TRP A 83 24.29 -24.34 -4.48
C TRP A 83 25.05 -23.96 -5.75
#